data_AF-A0A1Y0I322-F1
#
_entry.id   AF-A0A1Y0I322-F1
#
_cell.length_a   1.000
_cell.length_b   1.000
_cell.length_c   1.000
_cell.angle_alpha   90.00
_cell.angle_beta   90.00
_cell.angle_gamma   90.00
#
_symmetry.space_group_name_H-M   'P 1'
#
loop_
_entity.id
_entity.type
_entity.pdbx_description
1 polymer ?
#
loop_
_entity_poly.entity_id
_entity_poly.type
_entity_poly.pdbx_seq_one_letter_code
_entity_poly.pdbx_strand_id
1 'polypeptide(L)'
;MISIEHPSIRSAVADMGYGLLPLYFVGSKKFALIVKTTKEAILTARLNQEMKLYLVPDGAKGACSLGLITAFFDDHDEPLVLFSPMYTGDQLQSDLVGVLSQATFDVFFFDENHREMMGVRVRVNNAAQVLTALQQARFKKFKLESVGKDLEAMGAWFGRRSELDDTAAFQLHFEEKLYPDDLLVIDTNPEAYDFHGAEGNPAVTSLERQEPGAFQERDIVAFLKRAFPADTIFLNPVRIDTGREFSDVLCLTDEVLLVVQAKDSPNTEAILRRNINRKRAVIRSHIEKATQQLRGALSFVKELDELKISTSSGDHSLNLRGRATCGLVVVRELFDDDYHSCSAPVLAVSRDCAFPCVLTDFSALHMMTMHLKSPVRMMNGLFQLYEFGMENGEFPKPRFLGPPAG
;
A
#
# COMPACT_ATOMS: atom_id res chain seq x y z
N MET A 1 19.77 -8.66 -9.67
CA MET A 1 18.74 -8.07 -8.78
C MET A 1 19.44 -7.08 -7.90
N ILE A 2 18.96 -5.84 -7.86
CA ILE A 2 19.68 -4.75 -7.19
C ILE A 2 19.79 -4.97 -5.68
N SER A 3 18.78 -5.58 -5.06
CA SER A 3 18.74 -5.93 -3.64
C SER A 3 19.70 -7.05 -3.23
N ILE A 4 20.29 -7.77 -4.20
CA ILE A 4 21.34 -8.78 -4.00
C ILE A 4 22.71 -8.16 -4.23
N GLU A 5 22.85 -7.38 -5.30
CA GLU A 5 24.12 -6.73 -5.69
C GLU A 5 24.48 -5.58 -4.74
N HIS A 6 23.48 -4.90 -4.19
CA HIS A 6 23.62 -3.77 -3.28
C HIS A 6 22.68 -3.90 -2.06
N PRO A 7 23.00 -4.78 -1.09
CA PRO A 7 22.11 -5.08 0.03
C PRO A 7 21.74 -3.86 0.89
N SER A 8 22.57 -2.83 0.93
CA SER A 8 22.30 -1.58 1.67
C SER A 8 21.04 -0.85 1.20
N ILE A 9 20.60 -1.07 -0.05
CA ILE A 9 19.38 -0.50 -0.60
C ILE A 9 18.13 -0.96 0.17
N ARG A 10 18.16 -2.15 0.76
CA ARG A 10 17.00 -2.70 1.48
C ARG A 10 16.56 -1.80 2.62
N SER A 11 17.49 -1.17 3.35
CA SER A 11 17.16 -0.21 4.40
C SER A 11 16.45 1.01 3.84
N ALA A 12 16.98 1.59 2.74
CA ALA A 12 16.38 2.77 2.12
C ALA A 12 14.97 2.48 1.56
N VAL A 13 14.76 1.29 0.99
CA VAL A 13 13.43 0.86 0.53
C VAL A 13 12.49 0.60 1.71
N ALA A 14 13.00 0.05 2.81
CA ALA A 14 12.22 -0.21 4.02
C ALA A 14 11.71 1.08 4.67
N ASP A 15 12.48 2.17 4.59
CA ASP A 15 12.10 3.48 5.14
C ASP A 15 11.18 4.29 4.19
N MET A 16 10.95 3.83 2.96
CA MET A 16 10.08 4.50 2.01
C MET A 16 8.63 3.99 2.14
N GLY A 17 7.62 4.85 2.12
CA GLY A 17 6.21 4.40 2.04
C GLY A 17 5.88 3.84 0.65
N TYR A 18 5.63 4.75 -0.27
CA TYR A 18 5.52 4.55 -1.71
C TYR A 18 6.24 5.69 -2.42
N GLY A 19 6.61 5.50 -3.69
CA GLY A 19 7.14 6.58 -4.51
C GLY A 19 8.38 6.22 -5.31
N LEU A 20 9.15 7.25 -5.63
CA LEU A 20 10.32 7.18 -6.49
C LEU A 20 11.58 7.42 -5.68
N LEU A 21 12.56 6.53 -5.81
CA LEU A 21 13.88 6.66 -5.19
C LEU A 21 14.96 6.59 -6.27
N PRO A 22 15.48 7.73 -6.73
CA PRO A 22 16.64 7.77 -7.61
C PRO A 22 17.87 7.17 -6.94
N LEU A 23 18.69 6.49 -7.73
CA LEU A 23 19.98 5.96 -7.31
C LEU A 23 21.07 6.48 -8.23
N TYR A 24 22.21 6.87 -7.66
CA TYR A 24 23.39 7.23 -8.43
C TYR A 24 24.53 6.23 -8.16
N PHE A 25 24.93 5.51 -9.20
CA PHE A 25 26.04 4.57 -9.12
C PHE A 25 27.35 5.28 -9.43
N VAL A 26 28.13 5.63 -8.40
CA VAL A 26 29.39 6.37 -8.54
C VAL A 26 30.38 5.69 -9.49
N GLY A 27 30.47 4.35 -9.46
CA GLY A 27 31.41 3.59 -10.28
C GLY A 27 31.10 3.67 -11.78
N SER A 28 29.83 3.60 -12.17
CA SER A 28 29.39 3.68 -13.56
C SER A 28 28.97 5.10 -14.01
N LYS A 29 28.87 6.03 -13.06
CA LYS A 29 28.32 7.39 -13.23
C LYS A 29 26.93 7.41 -13.89
N LYS A 30 26.12 6.39 -13.60
CA LYS A 30 24.76 6.24 -14.14
C LYS A 30 23.72 6.38 -13.04
N PHE A 31 22.56 6.92 -13.42
CA PHE A 31 21.39 6.88 -12.55
C PHE A 31 20.51 5.66 -12.85
N ALA A 32 19.88 5.14 -11.81
CA ALA A 32 18.78 4.17 -11.88
C ALA A 32 17.62 4.67 -11.01
N LEU A 33 16.48 3.99 -11.10
CA LEU A 33 15.28 4.37 -10.37
C LEU A 33 14.70 3.18 -9.62
N ILE A 34 14.46 3.33 -8.33
CA ILE A 34 13.57 2.45 -7.59
C ILE A 34 12.17 3.02 -7.63
N VAL A 35 11.19 2.16 -7.89
CA VAL A 35 9.76 2.46 -7.81
C VAL A 35 9.15 1.54 -6.76
N LYS A 36 8.73 2.10 -5.62
CA LYS A 36 7.98 1.34 -4.62
C LYS A 36 6.50 1.62 -4.77
N THR A 37 5.75 0.59 -5.10
CA THR A 37 4.33 0.69 -5.47
C THR A 37 3.62 -0.63 -5.19
N THR A 38 2.31 -0.67 -5.43
CA THR A 38 1.50 -1.88 -5.21
C THR A 38 1.85 -2.97 -6.22
N LYS A 39 1.67 -4.25 -5.85
CA LYS A 39 1.85 -5.37 -6.79
C LYS A 39 1.00 -5.20 -8.05
N GLU A 40 -0.19 -4.64 -7.92
CA GLU A 40 -1.10 -4.33 -9.02
C GLU A 40 -0.47 -3.32 -9.98
N ALA A 41 0.14 -2.24 -9.48
CA ALA A 41 0.84 -1.28 -10.31
C ALA A 41 2.07 -1.88 -11.00
N ILE A 42 2.86 -2.70 -10.29
CA ILE A 42 4.01 -3.42 -10.87
C ILE A 42 3.54 -4.35 -12.00
N LEU A 43 2.47 -5.11 -11.75
CA LEU A 43 1.93 -6.04 -12.72
C LEU A 43 1.33 -5.32 -13.93
N THR A 44 0.62 -4.22 -13.73
CA THR A 44 0.11 -3.36 -14.82
C THR A 44 1.26 -2.83 -15.67
N ALA A 45 2.33 -2.34 -15.04
CA ALA A 45 3.52 -1.88 -15.75
C ALA A 45 4.14 -3.02 -16.59
N ARG A 46 4.22 -4.23 -16.01
CA ARG A 46 4.70 -5.43 -16.70
C ARG A 46 3.82 -5.81 -17.89
N LEU A 47 2.51 -5.77 -17.74
CA LEU A 47 1.57 -6.15 -18.81
C LEU A 47 1.58 -5.15 -19.97
N ASN A 48 1.66 -3.85 -19.64
CA ASN A 48 1.66 -2.79 -20.64
C ASN A 48 3.06 -2.52 -21.22
N GLN A 49 4.13 -3.04 -20.57
CA GLN A 49 5.53 -2.73 -20.90
C GLN A 49 5.82 -1.22 -20.90
N GLU A 50 5.13 -0.48 -20.03
CA GLU A 50 5.28 0.96 -19.91
C GLU A 50 4.83 1.50 -18.55
N MET A 51 5.31 2.70 -18.25
CA MET A 51 4.70 3.62 -17.29
C MET A 51 4.80 5.05 -17.81
N LYS A 52 3.90 5.94 -17.37
CA LYS A 52 3.91 7.35 -17.78
C LYS A 52 4.23 8.27 -16.62
N LEU A 53 4.95 9.35 -16.87
CA LEU A 53 5.15 10.43 -15.90
C LEU A 53 4.57 11.74 -16.40
N TYR A 54 3.80 12.40 -15.55
CA TYR A 54 3.14 13.67 -15.85
C TYR A 54 3.81 14.76 -15.03
N LEU A 55 4.34 15.78 -15.71
CA LEU A 55 4.79 17.00 -15.06
C LEU A 55 3.59 17.89 -14.74
N VAL A 56 3.21 17.96 -13.48
CA VAL A 56 1.97 18.61 -13.06
C VAL A 56 2.16 20.12 -12.96
N PRO A 57 1.35 20.94 -13.66
CA PRO A 57 1.41 22.39 -13.54
C PRO A 57 0.79 22.89 -12.23
N ASP A 58 1.37 23.95 -11.66
CA ASP A 58 0.76 24.73 -10.58
C ASP A 58 -0.18 25.76 -11.20
N GLY A 59 -1.47 25.43 -11.29
CA GLY A 59 -2.48 26.23 -12.01
C GLY A 59 -2.61 27.71 -11.59
N ALA A 60 -2.07 28.10 -10.44
CA ALA A 60 -2.03 29.49 -9.98
C ALA A 60 -0.87 30.32 -10.57
N LYS A 61 0.18 29.67 -11.10
CA LYS A 61 1.41 30.32 -11.58
C LYS A 61 1.94 29.53 -12.77
N GLY A 62 1.46 29.82 -13.98
CA GLY A 62 1.63 29.03 -15.20
C GLY A 62 3.06 28.69 -15.70
N ALA A 63 4.11 28.92 -14.91
CA ALA A 63 5.47 28.43 -15.15
C ALA A 63 6.04 27.58 -13.98
N CYS A 64 5.26 27.34 -12.94
CA CYS A 64 5.63 26.51 -11.79
C CYS A 64 4.97 25.13 -11.92
N SER A 65 5.68 24.08 -11.52
CA SER A 65 5.20 22.71 -11.43
C SER A 65 5.06 22.31 -9.95
N LEU A 66 4.10 21.42 -9.68
CA LEU A 66 3.91 20.80 -8.38
C LEU A 66 4.80 19.56 -8.18
N GLY A 67 5.25 18.93 -9.26
CA GLY A 67 6.01 17.69 -9.24
C GLY A 67 5.59 16.72 -10.34
N LEU A 68 5.82 15.43 -10.09
CA LEU A 68 5.51 14.35 -11.03
C LEU A 68 4.37 13.47 -10.51
N ILE A 69 3.51 13.02 -11.41
CA ILE A 69 2.63 11.87 -11.19
C ILE A 69 3.13 10.71 -12.04
N THR A 70 3.43 9.57 -11.43
CA THR A 70 3.71 8.32 -12.16
C THR A 70 2.41 7.53 -12.26
N ALA A 71 2.01 7.14 -13.46
CA ALA A 71 0.76 6.45 -13.72
C ALA A 71 0.98 5.06 -14.37
N PHE A 72 0.18 4.10 -13.91
CA PHE A 72 0.12 2.72 -14.40
C PHE A 72 -1.32 2.43 -14.86
N PHE A 73 -1.51 2.34 -16.17
CA PHE A 73 -2.84 2.27 -16.80
C PHE A 73 -3.43 0.87 -16.77
N ASP A 74 -3.97 0.46 -15.62
CA ASP A 74 -4.78 -0.75 -15.48
C ASP A 74 -6.24 -0.51 -15.94
N ASP A 75 -6.70 0.72 -15.75
CA ASP A 75 -7.87 1.34 -16.37
C ASP A 75 -7.44 2.65 -17.06
N HIS A 76 -8.13 3.03 -18.13
CA HIS A 76 -7.77 4.23 -18.88
C HIS A 76 -8.10 5.51 -18.10
N ASP A 77 -9.23 5.50 -17.39
CA ASP A 77 -9.79 6.68 -16.75
C ASP A 77 -9.28 6.81 -15.32
N GLU A 78 -9.18 5.68 -14.61
CA GLU A 78 -8.75 5.60 -13.20
C GLU A 78 -7.46 4.75 -13.04
N PRO A 79 -6.30 5.19 -13.58
CA PRO A 79 -5.06 4.44 -13.44
C PRO A 79 -4.52 4.50 -12.01
N LEU A 80 -3.75 3.48 -11.63
CA LEU A 80 -2.95 3.51 -10.39
C LEU A 80 -1.86 4.58 -10.49
N VAL A 81 -1.71 5.39 -9.44
CA VAL A 81 -0.79 6.54 -9.46
C VAL A 81 0.10 6.66 -8.22
N LEU A 82 1.31 7.21 -8.43
CA LEU A 82 2.20 7.70 -7.38
C LEU A 82 2.35 9.21 -7.51
N PHE A 83 2.24 9.93 -6.40
CA PHE A 83 2.46 11.37 -6.32
C PHE A 83 3.87 11.66 -5.82
N SER A 84 4.67 12.37 -6.62
CA SER A 84 6.02 12.79 -6.27
C SER A 84 6.09 14.33 -6.30
N PRO A 85 5.61 15.02 -5.25
CA PRO A 85 5.74 16.47 -5.16
C PRO A 85 7.22 16.84 -5.16
N MET A 86 7.57 17.92 -5.85
CA MET A 86 8.95 18.37 -6.00
C MET A 86 9.11 19.81 -5.56
N TYR A 87 10.23 20.08 -4.88
CA TYR A 87 10.53 21.40 -4.35
C TYR A 87 11.95 21.84 -4.76
N THR A 88 12.12 23.14 -4.94
CA THR A 88 13.42 23.72 -5.31
C THR A 88 14.45 23.48 -4.21
N GLY A 89 15.60 22.93 -4.60
CA GLY A 89 16.72 22.66 -3.68
C GLY A 89 16.62 21.31 -2.98
N ASP A 90 15.63 20.48 -3.33
CA ASP A 90 15.51 19.10 -2.85
C ASP A 90 16.39 18.16 -3.70
N GLN A 91 17.07 17.22 -3.04
CA GLN A 91 17.91 16.22 -3.67
C GLN A 91 17.10 15.27 -4.57
N LEU A 92 15.86 14.94 -4.15
CA LEU A 92 14.96 14.13 -4.97
C LEU A 92 14.69 14.80 -6.33
N GLN A 93 14.52 16.13 -6.33
CA GLN A 93 14.29 16.91 -7.54
C GLN A 93 15.50 16.88 -8.47
N SER A 94 16.72 17.06 -7.95
CA SER A 94 17.93 16.99 -8.79
C SER A 94 18.17 15.60 -9.34
N ASP A 95 17.97 14.55 -8.54
CA ASP A 95 18.29 13.18 -8.95
C ASP A 95 17.27 12.61 -9.92
N LEU A 96 15.97 12.95 -9.77
CA LEU A 96 14.97 12.58 -10.76
C LEU A 96 15.20 13.26 -12.10
N VAL A 97 15.65 14.53 -12.11
CA VAL A 97 16.10 15.18 -13.35
C VAL A 97 17.30 14.42 -13.92
N GLY A 98 18.25 14.00 -13.09
CA GLY A 98 19.39 13.18 -13.49
C GLY A 98 18.99 11.85 -14.16
N VAL A 99 18.04 11.13 -13.55
CA VAL A 99 17.45 9.89 -14.09
C VAL A 99 16.82 10.14 -15.46
N LEU A 100 15.88 11.09 -15.53
CA LEU A 100 15.04 11.36 -16.72
C LEU A 100 15.80 12.07 -17.86
N SER A 101 17.00 12.60 -17.58
CA SER A 101 17.90 13.15 -18.60
C SER A 101 18.61 12.06 -19.41
N GLN A 102 18.62 10.82 -18.94
CA GLN A 102 19.21 9.71 -19.67
C GLN A 102 18.23 9.18 -20.71
N ALA A 103 18.72 8.84 -21.90
CA ALA A 103 17.89 8.21 -22.93
C ALA A 103 17.37 6.83 -22.48
N THR A 104 18.20 6.10 -21.73
CA THR A 104 17.87 4.82 -21.12
C THR A 104 18.41 4.73 -19.70
N PHE A 105 17.70 4.02 -18.82
CA PHE A 105 18.12 3.74 -17.46
C PHE A 105 17.45 2.48 -16.91
N ASP A 106 17.95 1.97 -15.80
CA ASP A 106 17.43 0.76 -15.16
C ASP A 106 16.40 1.16 -14.08
N VAL A 107 15.27 0.46 -14.05
CA VAL A 107 14.17 0.62 -13.08
C VAL A 107 13.97 -0.66 -12.30
N PHE A 108 13.89 -0.56 -10.98
CA PHE A 108 13.67 -1.67 -10.06
C PHE A 108 12.38 -1.44 -9.26
N PHE A 109 11.44 -2.35 -9.40
CA PHE A 109 10.13 -2.29 -8.75
C PHE A 109 10.14 -3.08 -7.45
N PHE A 110 9.70 -2.41 -6.38
CA PHE A 110 9.56 -2.98 -5.05
C PHE A 110 8.12 -2.90 -4.58
N ASP A 111 7.66 -3.92 -3.88
CA ASP A 111 6.33 -3.93 -3.27
C ASP A 111 6.33 -3.33 -1.84
N GLU A 112 5.16 -3.33 -1.20
CA GLU A 112 4.94 -2.81 0.16
C GLU A 112 5.83 -3.47 1.21
N ASN A 113 6.15 -4.75 1.04
CA ASN A 113 7.02 -5.54 1.90
C ASN A 113 8.48 -5.53 1.44
N HIS A 114 8.84 -4.57 0.59
CA HIS A 114 10.23 -4.28 0.22
C HIS A 114 10.87 -5.39 -0.61
N ARG A 115 10.04 -6.19 -1.28
CA ARG A 115 10.48 -7.28 -2.14
C ARG A 115 10.69 -6.74 -3.54
N GLU A 116 11.85 -7.01 -4.12
CA GLU A 116 12.16 -6.62 -5.50
C GLU A 116 11.44 -7.58 -6.46
N MET A 117 10.38 -7.11 -7.11
CA MET A 117 9.48 -7.96 -7.90
C MET A 117 9.77 -7.92 -9.40
N MET A 118 10.40 -6.85 -9.90
CA MET A 118 10.69 -6.68 -11.32
C MET A 118 11.82 -5.69 -11.55
N GLY A 119 12.68 -5.97 -12.53
CA GLY A 119 13.78 -5.09 -12.92
C GLY A 119 13.83 -4.99 -14.44
N VAL A 120 13.77 -3.77 -14.96
CA VAL A 120 13.68 -3.51 -16.40
C VAL A 120 14.59 -2.36 -16.80
N ARG A 121 15.16 -2.44 -17.99
CA ARG A 121 15.72 -1.29 -18.68
C ARG A 121 14.60 -0.54 -19.36
N VAL A 122 14.56 0.77 -19.15
CA VAL A 122 13.55 1.64 -19.74
C VAL A 122 14.19 2.62 -20.71
N ARG A 123 13.45 2.98 -21.75
CA ARG A 123 13.75 4.08 -22.67
C ARG A 123 12.74 5.19 -22.49
N VAL A 124 13.25 6.42 -22.39
CA VAL A 124 12.43 7.63 -22.39
C VAL A 124 12.03 7.95 -23.83
N ASN A 125 10.76 7.80 -24.17
CA ASN A 125 10.26 8.33 -25.43
C ASN A 125 10.36 9.85 -25.43
N ASN A 126 10.78 10.42 -26.57
CA ASN A 126 10.94 11.86 -26.72
C ASN A 126 11.87 12.51 -25.67
N ALA A 127 12.95 11.82 -25.27
CA ALA A 127 13.88 12.26 -24.23
C ALA A 127 14.32 13.74 -24.33
N ALA A 128 14.51 14.26 -25.54
CA ALA A 128 14.85 15.68 -25.74
C ALA A 128 13.73 16.66 -25.30
N GLN A 129 12.46 16.31 -25.57
CA GLN A 129 11.31 17.09 -25.12
C GLN A 129 11.14 17.00 -23.61
N VAL A 130 11.30 15.80 -23.05
CA VAL A 130 11.28 15.54 -21.60
C VAL A 130 12.33 16.39 -20.89
N LEU A 131 13.57 16.35 -21.39
CA LEU A 131 14.68 17.14 -20.84
C LEU A 131 14.37 18.64 -20.89
N THR A 132 13.86 19.12 -22.03
CA THR A 132 13.48 20.54 -22.19
C THR A 132 12.41 20.94 -21.18
N ALA A 133 11.36 20.13 -21.01
CA ALA A 133 10.29 20.38 -20.06
C ALA A 133 10.81 20.41 -18.62
N LEU A 134 11.65 19.45 -18.23
CA LEU A 134 12.24 19.39 -16.89
C LEU A 134 13.20 20.56 -16.60
N GLN A 135 13.97 21.00 -17.58
CA GLN A 135 14.88 22.15 -17.44
C GLN A 135 14.13 23.49 -17.34
N GLN A 136 12.98 23.59 -17.99
CA GLN A 136 12.13 24.79 -17.94
C GLN A 136 11.21 24.81 -16.72
N ALA A 137 10.94 23.66 -16.12
CA ALA A 137 10.12 23.53 -14.93
C ALA A 137 10.73 24.31 -13.77
N ARG A 138 9.89 25.11 -13.10
CA ARG A 138 10.23 25.74 -11.82
C ARG A 138 9.41 25.08 -10.73
N PHE A 139 10.00 24.89 -9.55
CA PHE A 139 9.32 24.27 -8.41
C PHE A 139 9.11 25.28 -7.29
N LYS A 140 8.20 24.97 -6.37
CA LYS A 140 7.99 25.77 -5.16
C LYS A 140 9.12 25.53 -4.17
N LYS A 141 9.37 26.49 -3.27
CA LYS A 141 10.18 26.19 -2.07
C LYS A 141 9.38 25.29 -1.13
N PHE A 142 10.04 24.33 -0.50
CA PHE A 142 9.39 23.42 0.44
C PHE A 142 8.79 24.17 1.64
N LYS A 143 7.53 23.85 1.94
CA LYS A 143 6.83 24.25 3.17
C LYS A 143 5.94 23.09 3.60
N LEU A 144 6.17 22.55 4.80
CA LEU A 144 5.43 21.38 5.27
C LEU A 144 3.90 21.63 5.28
N GLU A 145 3.47 22.84 5.65
CA GLU A 145 2.04 23.19 5.65
C GLU A 145 1.38 23.23 4.25
N SER A 146 2.17 23.26 3.16
CA SER A 146 1.63 23.28 1.80
C SER A 146 1.54 21.91 1.15
N VAL A 147 2.27 20.91 1.65
CA VAL A 147 2.39 19.59 1.01
C VAL A 147 1.03 18.94 0.79
N GLY A 148 0.15 18.95 1.80
CA GLY A 148 -1.19 18.39 1.67
C GLY A 148 -2.01 19.06 0.56
N LYS A 149 -1.94 20.40 0.46
CA LYS A 149 -2.63 21.17 -0.59
C LYS A 149 -2.02 20.93 -1.97
N ASP A 150 -0.70 20.79 -2.05
CA ASP A 150 -0.01 20.48 -3.30
C ASP A 150 -0.42 19.09 -3.81
N LEU A 151 -0.49 18.08 -2.94
CA LEU A 151 -0.96 16.73 -3.29
C LEU A 151 -2.43 16.72 -3.76
N GLU A 152 -3.31 17.46 -3.10
CA GLU A 152 -4.71 17.60 -3.52
C GLU A 152 -4.83 18.29 -4.88
N ALA A 153 -4.04 19.34 -5.12
CA ALA A 153 -4.00 20.03 -6.40
C ALA A 153 -3.48 19.11 -7.51
N MET A 154 -2.48 18.27 -7.22
CA MET A 154 -1.97 17.26 -8.15
C MET A 154 -3.06 16.25 -8.54
N GLY A 155 -3.76 15.67 -7.56
CA GLY A 155 -4.87 14.75 -7.80
C GLY A 155 -6.00 15.39 -8.61
N ALA A 156 -6.42 16.60 -8.22
CA ALA A 156 -7.48 17.33 -8.92
C ALA A 156 -7.12 17.73 -10.35
N TRP A 157 -5.84 18.01 -10.63
CA TRP A 157 -5.38 18.23 -12.00
C TRP A 157 -5.42 16.92 -12.80
N PHE A 158 -4.89 15.83 -12.25
CA PHE A 158 -4.80 14.55 -12.94
C PHE A 158 -6.16 13.92 -13.26
N GLY A 159 -7.14 14.11 -12.37
CA GLY A 159 -8.53 13.71 -12.61
C GLY A 159 -9.25 14.52 -13.70
N ARG A 160 -8.64 15.61 -14.18
CA ARG A 160 -9.16 16.45 -15.29
C ARG A 160 -8.22 16.47 -16.50
N ARG A 161 -7.25 15.57 -16.56
CA ARG A 161 -6.31 15.47 -17.67
C ARG A 161 -7.06 15.24 -18.98
N SER A 162 -6.50 15.76 -20.07
CA SER A 162 -6.99 15.60 -21.43
C SER A 162 -6.11 14.66 -22.24
N GLU A 163 -6.56 14.24 -23.42
CA GLU A 163 -5.74 13.47 -24.38
C GLU A 163 -4.43 14.20 -24.74
N LEU A 164 -4.44 15.54 -24.73
CA LEU A 164 -3.24 16.35 -24.94
C LEU A 164 -2.23 16.17 -23.81
N ASP A 165 -2.71 16.12 -22.55
CA ASP A 165 -1.87 15.86 -21.39
C ASP A 165 -1.30 14.43 -21.44
N ASP A 166 -2.10 13.45 -21.84
CA ASP A 166 -1.67 12.05 -22.01
C ASP A 166 -0.63 11.87 -23.13
N THR A 167 -0.74 12.66 -24.20
CA THR A 167 0.22 12.69 -25.30
C THR A 167 1.52 13.39 -24.89
N ALA A 168 1.42 14.43 -24.05
CA ALA A 168 2.57 15.18 -23.54
C ALA A 168 3.31 14.46 -22.39
N ALA A 169 2.69 13.45 -21.77
CA ALA A 169 3.29 12.68 -20.70
C ALA A 169 4.60 12.00 -21.12
N PHE A 170 5.54 11.90 -20.19
CA PHE A 170 6.81 11.22 -20.41
C PHE A 170 6.56 9.72 -20.40
N GLN A 171 6.54 9.11 -21.58
CA GLN A 171 6.33 7.67 -21.73
C GLN A 171 7.65 6.93 -21.54
N LEU A 172 7.69 6.03 -20.57
CA LEU A 172 8.83 5.15 -20.32
C LEU A 172 8.48 3.75 -20.79
N HIS A 173 9.07 3.31 -21.90
CA HIS A 173 8.87 1.95 -22.41
C HIS A 173 9.91 1.01 -21.85
N PHE A 174 9.47 -0.20 -21.54
CA PHE A 174 10.32 -1.26 -21.04
C PHE A 174 10.92 -2.00 -22.24
N GLU A 175 12.25 -2.00 -22.35
CA GLU A 175 12.96 -2.59 -23.50
C GLU A 175 13.50 -3.97 -23.20
N GLU A 176 14.01 -4.17 -21.98
CA GLU A 176 14.74 -5.36 -21.59
C GLU A 176 14.47 -5.70 -20.13
N LYS A 177 14.25 -6.97 -19.82
CA LYS A 177 14.21 -7.46 -18.44
C LYS A 177 15.63 -7.65 -17.94
N LEU A 178 15.96 -7.09 -16.77
CA LEU A 178 17.30 -7.20 -16.18
C LEU A 178 17.55 -8.60 -15.57
N TYR A 179 16.47 -9.30 -15.24
CA TYR A 179 16.43 -10.69 -14.76
C TYR A 179 15.00 -11.23 -14.98
N PRO A 180 14.76 -12.56 -14.87
CA PRO A 180 13.41 -13.12 -14.98
C PRO A 180 12.45 -12.45 -13.99
N ASP A 181 11.23 -12.10 -14.42
CA ASP A 181 10.23 -11.36 -13.62
C ASP A 181 9.03 -12.24 -13.21
N ASP A 182 9.16 -13.55 -13.39
CA ASP A 182 8.27 -14.63 -12.93
C ASP A 182 8.83 -15.31 -11.67
N LEU A 183 9.52 -14.54 -10.83
CA LEU A 183 10.18 -15.05 -9.64
C LEU A 183 9.20 -15.48 -8.56
N LEU A 184 9.54 -16.58 -7.91
CA LEU A 184 9.04 -16.96 -6.60
C LEU A 184 10.06 -16.51 -5.54
N VAL A 185 9.63 -15.62 -4.66
CA VAL A 185 10.41 -15.18 -3.50
C VAL A 185 9.99 -16.06 -2.31
N ILE A 186 10.96 -16.74 -1.71
CA ILE A 186 10.77 -17.52 -0.50
C ILE A 186 11.51 -16.79 0.62
N ASP A 187 10.77 -16.26 1.59
CA ASP A 187 11.39 -15.63 2.76
C ASP A 187 11.82 -16.72 3.74
N THR A 188 13.11 -16.79 4.04
CA THR A 188 13.68 -17.75 5.00
C THR A 188 14.19 -17.06 6.26
N ASN A 189 13.95 -15.75 6.42
CA ASN A 189 14.33 -15.02 7.63
C ASN A 189 13.52 -15.56 8.82
N PRO A 190 14.13 -16.05 9.91
CA PRO A 190 13.42 -16.51 11.09
C PRO A 190 12.46 -15.47 11.68
N GLU A 191 12.82 -14.19 11.59
CA GLU A 191 11.97 -13.08 12.05
C GLU A 191 10.68 -12.99 11.21
N ALA A 192 10.60 -13.54 10.00
CA ALA A 192 9.36 -13.58 9.25
C ALA A 192 8.35 -14.61 9.82
N TYR A 193 8.70 -15.35 10.88
CA TYR A 193 7.93 -16.46 11.43
C TYR A 193 7.79 -16.43 12.97
N ASP A 194 8.16 -15.33 13.62
CA ASP A 194 8.19 -15.16 15.08
C ASP A 194 6.81 -14.84 15.71
N PHE A 195 5.71 -15.15 15.02
CA PHE A 195 4.34 -14.91 15.46
C PHE A 195 3.54 -16.22 15.58
N HIS A 196 2.41 -16.17 16.31
CA HIS A 196 1.57 -17.35 16.50
C HIS A 196 0.82 -17.71 15.22
N GLY A 197 0.92 -18.97 14.79
CA GLY A 197 0.33 -19.42 13.52
C GLY A 197 1.27 -19.37 12.32
N ALA A 198 2.55 -19.04 12.51
CA ALA A 198 3.54 -19.01 11.43
C ALA A 198 3.94 -20.40 10.91
N GLU A 199 3.85 -21.43 11.76
CA GLU A 199 4.25 -22.80 11.42
C GLU A 199 3.36 -23.39 10.31
N GLY A 200 3.98 -24.08 9.35
CA GLY A 200 3.26 -24.95 8.40
C GLY A 200 3.53 -24.72 6.91
N ASN A 201 4.13 -23.60 6.48
CA ASN A 201 4.61 -23.37 5.10
C ASN A 201 5.56 -22.16 5.03
N PRO A 202 6.57 -22.17 4.14
CA PRO A 202 7.39 -20.99 3.91
C PRO A 202 6.56 -19.84 3.32
N ALA A 203 6.90 -18.60 3.68
CA ALA A 203 6.30 -17.39 3.11
C ALA A 203 6.81 -17.25 1.66
N VAL A 204 6.02 -17.79 0.74
CA VAL A 204 6.26 -17.68 -0.70
C VAL A 204 5.48 -16.47 -1.23
N THR A 205 6.04 -15.72 -2.17
CA THR A 205 5.27 -14.74 -2.93
C THR A 205 5.74 -14.70 -4.38
N SER A 206 4.85 -14.31 -5.26
CA SER A 206 5.11 -13.97 -6.65
C SER A 206 4.40 -12.66 -6.99
N LEU A 207 4.78 -12.06 -8.11
CA LEU A 207 4.10 -10.85 -8.61
C LEU A 207 2.65 -11.16 -9.00
N GLU A 208 2.43 -12.28 -9.68
CA GLU A 208 1.10 -12.76 -10.08
C GLU A 208 0.63 -13.88 -9.16
N ARG A 209 -0.62 -13.79 -8.69
CA ARG A 209 -1.24 -14.69 -7.73
C ARG A 209 -2.59 -15.15 -8.25
N GLN A 210 -2.72 -16.46 -8.44
CA GLN A 210 -4.00 -17.11 -8.77
C GLN A 210 -4.83 -17.36 -7.50
N GLU A 211 -4.16 -17.71 -6.40
CA GLU A 211 -4.77 -17.93 -5.08
C GLU A 211 -4.33 -16.81 -4.12
N PRO A 212 -5.24 -15.92 -3.69
CA PRO A 212 -4.84 -14.65 -3.10
C PRO A 212 -4.81 -14.63 -1.55
N GLY A 213 -5.54 -15.55 -0.87
CA GLY A 213 -5.83 -15.48 0.57
C GLY A 213 -4.62 -15.59 1.49
N ALA A 214 -4.00 -16.77 1.55
CA ALA A 214 -2.93 -17.07 2.52
C ALA A 214 -1.71 -16.12 2.43
N PHE A 215 -1.44 -15.57 1.24
CA PHE A 215 -0.33 -14.63 1.04
C PHE A 215 -0.65 -13.23 1.55
N GLN A 216 -1.88 -12.76 1.37
CA GLN A 216 -2.28 -11.43 1.85
C GLN A 216 -2.28 -11.38 3.38
N GLU A 217 -2.76 -12.42 4.05
CA GLU A 217 -2.80 -12.47 5.51
C GLU A 217 -1.39 -12.37 6.12
N ARG A 218 -0.41 -13.06 5.54
CA ARG A 218 1.01 -12.93 5.96
C ARG A 218 1.58 -11.56 5.67
N ASP A 219 1.23 -10.96 4.52
CA ASP A 219 1.65 -9.60 4.23
C ASP A 219 1.04 -8.59 5.23
N ILE A 220 -0.21 -8.80 5.68
CA ILE A 220 -0.85 -8.03 6.74
C ILE A 220 -0.14 -8.23 8.08
N VAL A 221 0.25 -9.46 8.43
CA VAL A 221 1.07 -9.73 9.62
C VAL A 221 2.39 -8.96 9.55
N ALA A 222 3.08 -8.95 8.39
CA ALA A 222 4.31 -8.20 8.20
C ALA A 222 4.12 -6.68 8.43
N PHE A 223 2.97 -6.13 8.05
CA PHE A 223 2.62 -4.74 8.37
C PHE A 223 2.38 -4.54 9.86
N LEU A 224 1.54 -5.38 10.47
CA LEU A 224 1.17 -5.26 11.88
C LEU A 224 2.37 -5.45 12.80
N LYS A 225 3.35 -6.27 12.43
CA LYS A 225 4.64 -6.39 13.13
C LYS A 225 5.42 -5.09 13.28
N ARG A 226 5.16 -4.08 12.44
CA ARG A 226 5.78 -2.74 12.59
C ARG A 226 5.19 -1.97 13.77
N ALA A 227 3.98 -2.32 14.20
CA ALA A 227 3.26 -1.67 15.28
C ALA A 227 3.09 -2.55 16.52
N PHE A 228 3.06 -3.88 16.37
CA PHE A 228 2.79 -4.84 17.43
C PHE A 228 3.97 -5.80 17.60
N PRO A 229 4.33 -6.17 18.84
CA PRO A 229 5.28 -7.27 19.09
C PRO A 229 4.80 -8.57 18.42
N ALA A 230 5.72 -9.34 17.85
CA ALA A 230 5.36 -10.51 17.04
C ALA A 230 4.61 -11.61 17.81
N ASP A 231 5.00 -11.82 19.06
CA ASP A 231 4.39 -12.76 20.01
C ASP A 231 2.97 -12.34 20.46
N THR A 232 2.51 -11.16 20.07
CA THR A 232 1.14 -10.70 20.32
C THR A 232 0.22 -10.86 19.11
N ILE A 233 0.73 -11.38 17.99
CA ILE A 233 0.01 -11.54 16.73
C ILE A 233 -0.31 -13.02 16.52
N PHE A 234 -1.58 -13.31 16.23
CA PHE A 234 -2.10 -14.64 15.92
C PHE A 234 -2.69 -14.63 14.51
N LEU A 235 -2.11 -15.45 13.63
CA LEU A 235 -2.57 -15.69 12.27
C LEU A 235 -3.56 -16.86 12.26
N ASN A 236 -4.71 -16.65 11.61
CA ASN A 236 -5.81 -17.62 11.46
C ASN A 236 -6.18 -18.38 12.75
N PRO A 237 -6.37 -17.69 13.90
CA PRO A 237 -6.77 -18.34 15.14
C PRO A 237 -8.12 -19.04 15.00
N VAL A 238 -8.18 -20.31 15.40
CA VAL A 238 -9.39 -21.14 15.40
C VAL A 238 -9.93 -21.25 16.81
N ARG A 239 -11.24 -21.07 17.00
CA ARG A 239 -11.85 -21.26 18.31
C ARG A 239 -11.85 -22.73 18.70
N ILE A 240 -11.40 -23.05 19.92
CA ILE A 240 -11.34 -24.43 20.42
C ILE A 240 -12.74 -25.04 20.57
N ASP A 241 -13.73 -24.23 20.93
CA ASP A 241 -15.09 -24.71 21.22
C ASP A 241 -15.90 -25.12 19.98
N THR A 242 -15.60 -24.53 18.82
CA THR A 242 -16.38 -24.72 17.59
C THR A 242 -15.55 -25.24 16.42
N GLY A 243 -14.22 -25.19 16.52
CA GLY A 243 -13.32 -25.52 15.41
C GLY A 243 -13.42 -24.56 14.23
N ARG A 244 -14.07 -23.39 14.41
CA ARG A 244 -14.21 -22.36 13.37
C ARG A 244 -13.16 -21.27 13.56
N GLU A 245 -12.62 -20.79 12.45
CA GLU A 245 -11.76 -19.62 12.42
C GLU A 245 -12.46 -18.42 13.07
N PHE A 246 -11.73 -17.72 13.93
CA PHE A 246 -12.20 -16.56 14.67
C PHE A 246 -12.00 -15.28 13.84
N SER A 247 -10.83 -15.13 13.23
CA SER A 247 -10.43 -14.01 12.40
C SER A 247 -9.25 -14.38 11.53
N ASP A 248 -9.01 -13.62 10.46
CA ASP A 248 -7.83 -13.80 9.61
C ASP A 248 -6.56 -13.42 10.40
N VAL A 249 -6.56 -12.28 11.12
CA VAL A 249 -5.47 -11.89 12.03
C VAL A 249 -6.03 -11.31 13.33
N LEU A 250 -5.39 -11.63 14.46
CA LEU A 250 -5.71 -11.11 15.78
C LEU A 250 -4.45 -10.52 16.41
N CYS A 251 -4.51 -9.30 16.92
CA CYS A 251 -3.44 -8.73 17.76
C CYS A 251 -3.95 -8.51 19.18
N LEU A 252 -3.23 -9.04 20.17
CA LEU A 252 -3.61 -8.92 21.58
C LEU A 252 -2.42 -8.54 22.44
N THR A 253 -2.46 -7.34 23.01
CA THR A 253 -1.50 -6.89 24.03
C THR A 253 -2.21 -6.76 25.38
N ASP A 254 -1.51 -6.25 26.40
CA ASP A 254 -2.13 -5.92 27.69
C ASP A 254 -3.17 -4.80 27.59
N GLU A 255 -3.03 -3.91 26.61
CA GLU A 255 -3.87 -2.70 26.49
C GLU A 255 -4.90 -2.81 25.37
N VAL A 256 -4.65 -3.61 24.33
CA VAL A 256 -5.42 -3.56 23.09
C VAL A 256 -5.77 -4.93 22.53
N LEU A 257 -6.94 -5.00 21.90
CA LEU A 257 -7.44 -6.13 21.12
C LEU A 257 -7.83 -5.63 19.72
N LEU A 258 -7.11 -6.07 18.69
CA LEU A 258 -7.40 -5.77 17.29
C LEU A 258 -7.85 -7.03 16.57
N VAL A 259 -9.08 -7.04 16.09
CA VAL A 259 -9.66 -8.15 15.32
C VAL A 259 -9.68 -7.77 13.84
N VAL A 260 -8.91 -8.47 13.00
CA VAL A 260 -8.73 -8.14 11.58
C VAL A 260 -9.45 -9.16 10.71
N GLN A 261 -10.25 -8.66 9.77
CA GLN A 261 -10.86 -9.44 8.69
C GLN A 261 -10.37 -8.90 7.35
N ALA A 262 -9.62 -9.73 6.62
CA ALA A 262 -9.03 -9.42 5.34
C ALA A 262 -9.81 -10.08 4.20
N LYS A 263 -9.92 -9.39 3.07
CA LYS A 263 -10.43 -9.98 1.82
C LYS A 263 -9.58 -9.54 0.64
N ASP A 264 -8.90 -10.51 0.05
CA ASP A 264 -8.15 -10.31 -1.19
C ASP A 264 -8.96 -10.75 -2.42
N SER A 265 -8.47 -10.37 -3.59
CA SER A 265 -8.87 -10.95 -4.88
C SER A 265 -7.64 -11.27 -5.73
N PRO A 266 -7.70 -12.29 -6.60
CA PRO A 266 -6.55 -12.64 -7.42
C PRO A 266 -6.14 -11.45 -8.30
N ASN A 267 -4.84 -11.33 -8.58
CA ASN A 267 -4.28 -10.24 -9.39
C ASN A 267 -3.81 -10.79 -10.75
N THR A 268 -4.70 -11.47 -11.46
CA THR A 268 -4.42 -11.94 -12.83
C THR A 268 -4.64 -10.83 -13.86
N GLU A 269 -4.04 -10.95 -15.04
CA GLU A 269 -4.28 -10.01 -16.15
C GLU A 269 -5.79 -9.85 -16.45
N ALA A 270 -6.51 -10.96 -16.47
CA ALA A 270 -7.95 -10.95 -16.72
C ALA A 270 -8.77 -10.21 -15.64
N ILE A 271 -8.24 -10.11 -14.41
CA ILE A 271 -8.87 -9.37 -13.32
C ILE A 271 -8.48 -7.88 -13.37
N LEU A 272 -7.22 -7.58 -13.67
CA LEU A 272 -6.75 -6.20 -13.81
C LEU A 272 -7.46 -5.47 -14.95
N ARG A 273 -7.69 -6.15 -16.08
CA ARG A 273 -8.41 -5.59 -17.25
C ARG A 273 -9.95 -5.54 -17.09
N ARG A 274 -10.50 -5.91 -15.92
CA ARG A 274 -11.96 -5.79 -15.69
C ARG A 274 -12.35 -4.33 -15.66
N ASN A 275 -13.55 -4.03 -16.16
CA ASN A 275 -14.11 -2.69 -16.02
C ASN A 275 -14.26 -2.29 -14.55
N ILE A 276 -14.16 -1.00 -14.30
CA ILE A 276 -14.18 -0.41 -12.96
C ILE A 276 -15.43 -0.78 -12.16
N ASN A 277 -16.60 -0.79 -12.80
CA ASN A 277 -17.87 -1.15 -12.15
C ASN A 277 -17.86 -2.58 -11.58
N ARG A 278 -17.24 -3.53 -12.29
CA ARG A 278 -17.11 -4.91 -11.78
C ARG A 278 -16.07 -5.01 -10.68
N LYS A 279 -14.98 -4.23 -10.73
CA LYS A 279 -14.01 -4.12 -9.62
C LYS A 279 -14.71 -3.63 -8.35
N ARG A 280 -15.48 -2.53 -8.44
CA ARG A 280 -16.29 -1.97 -7.33
C ARG A 280 -17.27 -2.97 -6.74
N ALA A 281 -18.05 -3.66 -7.58
CA ALA A 281 -19.02 -4.65 -7.11
C ALA A 281 -18.37 -5.81 -6.33
N VAL A 282 -17.19 -6.28 -6.77
CA VAL A 282 -16.44 -7.33 -6.07
C VAL A 282 -15.95 -6.82 -4.71
N ILE A 283 -15.41 -5.61 -4.64
CA ILE A 283 -14.93 -5.00 -3.38
C ILE A 283 -16.08 -4.86 -2.38
N ARG A 284 -17.24 -4.32 -2.80
CA ARG A 284 -18.42 -4.20 -1.94
C ARG A 284 -18.87 -5.56 -1.40
N SER A 285 -18.90 -6.61 -2.24
CA SER A 285 -19.22 -7.97 -1.79
C SER A 285 -18.18 -8.53 -0.80
N HIS A 286 -16.91 -8.18 -0.97
CA HIS A 286 -15.86 -8.55 -0.03
C HIS A 286 -16.05 -7.86 1.33
N ILE A 287 -16.38 -6.57 1.33
CA ILE A 287 -16.68 -5.81 2.55
C ILE A 287 -17.90 -6.41 3.27
N GLU A 288 -18.97 -6.76 2.55
CA GLU A 288 -20.14 -7.42 3.15
C GLU A 288 -19.77 -8.75 3.85
N LYS A 289 -18.93 -9.58 3.23
CA LYS A 289 -18.46 -10.83 3.83
C LYS A 289 -17.59 -10.58 5.07
N ALA A 290 -16.62 -9.67 4.95
CA ALA A 290 -15.72 -9.32 6.05
C ALA A 290 -16.49 -8.74 7.25
N THR A 291 -17.48 -7.88 7.00
CA THR A 291 -18.32 -7.29 8.06
C THR A 291 -19.21 -8.32 8.74
N GLN A 292 -19.72 -9.33 8.03
CA GLN A 292 -20.45 -10.44 8.65
C GLN A 292 -19.54 -11.26 9.57
N GLN A 293 -18.33 -11.60 9.13
CA GLN A 293 -17.34 -12.31 9.95
C GLN A 293 -16.93 -11.49 11.17
N LEU A 294 -16.63 -10.20 10.97
CA LEU A 294 -16.24 -9.28 12.04
C LEU A 294 -17.35 -9.12 13.08
N ARG A 295 -18.60 -8.97 12.65
CA ARG A 295 -19.76 -8.90 13.54
C ARG A 295 -19.83 -10.13 14.44
N GLY A 296 -19.63 -11.32 13.86
CA GLY A 296 -19.62 -12.58 14.61
C GLY A 296 -18.52 -12.61 15.67
N ALA A 297 -17.30 -12.23 15.30
CA ALA A 297 -16.15 -12.18 16.20
C ALA A 297 -16.34 -11.16 17.35
N LEU A 298 -16.77 -9.93 17.03
CA LEU A 298 -16.94 -8.87 18.02
C LEU A 298 -18.13 -9.12 18.96
N SER A 299 -19.23 -9.68 18.45
CA SER A 299 -20.37 -10.07 19.30
C SER A 299 -19.94 -11.13 20.32
N PHE A 300 -19.04 -12.03 19.93
CA PHE A 300 -18.49 -13.06 20.82
C PHE A 300 -17.54 -12.47 21.87
N VAL A 301 -16.65 -11.56 21.47
CA VAL A 301 -15.74 -10.83 22.38
C VAL A 301 -16.49 -10.06 23.45
N LYS A 302 -17.65 -9.49 23.10
CA LYS A 302 -18.45 -8.68 24.03
C LYS A 302 -18.91 -9.44 25.28
N GLU A 303 -19.16 -10.74 25.14
CA GLU A 303 -19.74 -11.58 26.19
C GLU A 303 -18.68 -12.37 26.99
N LEU A 304 -17.40 -12.22 26.65
CA LEU A 304 -16.33 -13.06 27.20
C LEU A 304 -15.18 -12.27 27.81
N ASP A 305 -14.73 -12.77 28.96
CA ASP A 305 -13.53 -12.31 29.63
C ASP A 305 -12.27 -13.04 29.16
N GLU A 306 -12.44 -14.21 28.56
CA GLU A 306 -11.38 -15.09 28.11
C GLU A 306 -11.76 -15.73 26.77
N LEU A 307 -10.84 -15.71 25.81
CA LEU A 307 -10.96 -16.31 24.49
C LEU A 307 -9.98 -17.47 24.35
N LYS A 308 -10.51 -18.67 24.11
CA LYS A 308 -9.71 -19.88 23.89
C LYS A 308 -9.59 -20.17 22.41
N ILE A 309 -8.37 -20.08 21.89
CA ILE A 309 -8.05 -20.27 20.48
C ILE A 309 -6.95 -21.30 20.31
N SER A 310 -6.86 -21.86 19.11
CA SER A 310 -5.78 -22.72 18.65
C SER A 310 -5.18 -22.11 17.39
N THR A 311 -3.87 -22.25 17.26
CA THR A 311 -3.09 -21.88 16.07
C THR A 311 -2.21 -23.06 15.70
N SER A 312 -1.48 -23.00 14.58
CA SER A 312 -0.47 -24.03 14.29
C SER A 312 0.61 -24.12 15.38
N SER A 313 0.85 -23.04 16.13
CA SER A 313 1.77 -23.01 17.28
C SER A 313 1.18 -23.56 18.59
N GLY A 314 -0.07 -24.04 18.59
CA GLY A 314 -0.74 -24.62 19.76
C GLY A 314 -1.93 -23.81 20.28
N ASP A 315 -2.41 -24.23 21.45
CA ASP A 315 -3.60 -23.67 22.12
C ASP A 315 -3.23 -22.50 23.03
N HIS A 316 -4.08 -21.48 23.04
CA HIS A 316 -3.90 -20.25 23.80
C HIS A 316 -5.17 -19.86 24.55
N SER A 317 -4.98 -19.35 25.77
CA SER A 317 -6.06 -18.78 26.59
C SER A 317 -5.82 -17.28 26.74
N LEU A 318 -6.59 -16.50 26.02
CA LEU A 318 -6.39 -15.07 25.88
C LEU A 318 -7.34 -14.32 26.81
N ASN A 319 -6.81 -13.63 27.80
CA ASN A 319 -7.62 -12.70 28.59
C ASN A 319 -8.05 -11.53 27.69
N LEU A 320 -9.32 -11.10 27.78
CA LEU A 320 -9.89 -9.99 27.01
C LEU A 320 -10.25 -8.77 27.88
N ARG A 321 -10.32 -8.93 29.21
CA ARG A 321 -10.76 -7.88 30.14
C ARG A 321 -9.92 -6.60 30.04
N GLY A 322 -10.61 -5.46 30.11
CA GLY A 322 -9.99 -4.14 30.27
C GLY A 322 -9.23 -3.61 29.05
N ARG A 323 -9.32 -4.28 27.90
CA ARG A 323 -8.60 -3.88 26.68
C ARG A 323 -9.43 -2.96 25.81
N ALA A 324 -8.75 -2.06 25.12
CA ALA A 324 -9.33 -1.28 24.03
C ALA A 324 -9.52 -2.18 22.80
N THR A 325 -10.77 -2.49 22.48
CA THR A 325 -11.12 -3.37 21.36
C THR A 325 -11.42 -2.58 20.10
N CYS A 326 -10.88 -3.00 18.96
CA CYS A 326 -11.21 -2.46 17.63
C CYS A 326 -11.35 -3.58 16.60
N GLY A 327 -12.33 -3.46 15.72
CA GLY A 327 -12.44 -4.26 14.51
C GLY A 327 -11.77 -3.55 13.33
N LEU A 328 -11.11 -4.30 12.46
CA LEU A 328 -10.50 -3.78 11.23
C LEU A 328 -10.89 -4.65 10.04
N VAL A 329 -11.49 -4.03 9.03
CA VAL A 329 -11.71 -4.65 7.72
C VAL A 329 -10.64 -4.17 6.77
N VAL A 330 -9.90 -5.12 6.18
CA VAL A 330 -8.86 -4.85 5.18
C VAL A 330 -9.32 -5.42 3.85
N VAL A 331 -9.43 -4.58 2.83
CA VAL A 331 -9.65 -5.02 1.45
C VAL A 331 -8.44 -4.73 0.60
N ARG A 332 -8.35 -5.36 -0.58
CA ARG A 332 -7.24 -5.12 -1.50
C ARG A 332 -7.09 -3.65 -1.88
N GLU A 333 -8.20 -3.00 -2.24
CA GLU A 333 -8.23 -1.67 -2.83
C GLU A 333 -9.56 -0.96 -2.51
N LEU A 334 -9.54 0.36 -2.41
CA LEU A 334 -10.73 1.21 -2.31
C LEU A 334 -10.64 2.35 -3.33
N PHE A 335 -11.74 2.59 -4.04
CA PHE A 335 -11.86 3.69 -5.00
C PHE A 335 -12.35 4.95 -4.29
N ASP A 336 -11.70 6.09 -4.58
CA ASP A 336 -11.93 7.36 -3.89
C ASP A 336 -13.40 7.85 -4.00
N ASP A 337 -14.10 7.51 -5.09
CA ASP A 337 -15.52 7.85 -5.31
C ASP A 337 -16.53 6.82 -4.77
N ASP A 338 -16.06 5.71 -4.19
CA ASP A 338 -16.91 4.63 -3.65
C ASP A 338 -16.80 4.44 -2.13
N TYR A 339 -16.06 5.32 -1.45
CA TYR A 339 -15.86 5.27 0.00
C TYR A 339 -17.17 5.28 0.79
N HIS A 340 -18.15 6.09 0.38
CA HIS A 340 -19.45 6.15 1.04
C HIS A 340 -20.14 4.79 1.10
N SER A 341 -20.30 4.13 -0.06
CA SER A 341 -20.94 2.81 -0.17
C SER A 341 -20.18 1.74 0.59
N CYS A 342 -18.84 1.81 0.58
CA CYS A 342 -17.96 0.86 1.25
C CYS A 342 -17.94 1.03 2.77
N SER A 343 -18.08 2.26 3.27
CA SER A 343 -18.00 2.56 4.71
C SER A 343 -19.24 2.14 5.48
N ALA A 344 -20.43 2.27 4.86
CA ALA A 344 -21.71 2.07 5.55
C ALA A 344 -21.86 0.69 6.23
N PRO A 345 -21.50 -0.46 5.60
CA PRO A 345 -21.57 -1.77 6.26
C PRO A 345 -20.68 -1.88 7.50
N VAL A 346 -19.48 -1.30 7.47
CA VAL A 346 -18.52 -1.37 8.58
C VAL A 346 -18.97 -0.50 9.76
N LEU A 347 -19.46 0.72 9.47
CA LEU A 347 -20.05 1.59 10.48
C LEU A 347 -21.31 0.96 11.13
N ALA A 348 -22.08 0.19 10.36
CA ALA A 348 -23.21 -0.57 10.91
C ALA A 348 -22.75 -1.64 11.90
N VAL A 349 -21.68 -2.40 11.60
CA VAL A 349 -21.12 -3.37 12.55
C VAL A 349 -20.67 -2.67 13.84
N SER A 350 -20.05 -1.49 13.73
CA SER A 350 -19.62 -0.74 14.91
C SER A 350 -20.80 -0.38 15.83
N ARG A 351 -21.90 0.12 15.25
CA ARG A 351 -23.12 0.43 16.01
C ARG A 351 -23.74 -0.81 16.65
N ASP A 352 -23.81 -1.91 15.91
CA ASP A 352 -24.44 -3.15 16.36
C ASP A 352 -23.63 -3.82 17.48
N CYS A 353 -22.31 -3.81 17.38
CA CYS A 353 -21.43 -4.48 18.35
C CYS A 353 -21.02 -3.56 19.52
N ALA A 354 -21.21 -2.24 19.38
CA ALA A 354 -20.72 -1.21 20.30
C ALA A 354 -19.19 -1.21 20.47
N PHE A 355 -18.45 -1.50 19.38
CA PHE A 355 -17.00 -1.39 19.31
C PHE A 355 -16.59 -0.54 18.10
N PRO A 356 -15.50 0.24 18.16
CA PRO A 356 -14.92 0.88 16.99
C PRO A 356 -14.61 -0.16 15.89
N CYS A 357 -15.06 0.12 14.67
CA CYS A 357 -14.72 -0.67 13.49
C CYS A 357 -14.22 0.26 12.39
N VAL A 358 -13.13 -0.09 11.74
CA VAL A 358 -12.50 0.73 10.68
C VAL A 358 -12.38 -0.08 9.39
N LEU A 359 -12.54 0.61 8.27
CA LEU A 359 -12.26 0.08 6.94
C LEU A 359 -10.95 0.68 6.41
N THR A 360 -10.06 -0.15 5.89
CA THR A 360 -8.86 0.29 5.16
C THR A 360 -8.65 -0.58 3.92
N ASP A 361 -8.03 -0.03 2.88
CA ASP A 361 -7.37 -0.86 1.89
C ASP A 361 -5.96 -1.27 2.35
N PHE A 362 -5.34 -2.17 1.59
CA PHE A 362 -4.02 -2.71 1.89
C PHE A 362 -2.94 -1.62 1.88
N SER A 363 -3.04 -0.67 0.94
CA SER A 363 -2.12 0.47 0.81
C SER A 363 -2.20 1.43 2.01
N ALA A 364 -3.42 1.70 2.49
CA ALA A 364 -3.68 2.49 3.67
C ALA A 364 -3.11 1.82 4.93
N LEU A 365 -3.32 0.51 5.09
CA LEU A 365 -2.74 -0.24 6.22
C LEU A 365 -1.21 -0.24 6.20
N HIS A 366 -0.60 -0.42 5.03
CA HIS A 366 0.85 -0.29 4.85
C HIS A 366 1.33 1.09 5.34
N MET A 367 0.71 2.17 4.87
CA MET A 367 1.09 3.52 5.29
C MET A 367 0.86 3.75 6.79
N MET A 368 -0.27 3.31 7.34
CA MET A 368 -0.54 3.45 8.77
C MET A 368 0.52 2.77 9.63
N THR A 369 0.90 1.53 9.31
CA THR A 369 1.89 0.77 10.09
C THR A 369 3.32 1.30 9.93
N MET A 370 3.63 1.97 8.83
CA MET A 370 4.90 2.69 8.65
C MET A 370 5.03 3.91 9.57
N HIS A 371 3.92 4.63 9.84
CA HIS A 371 3.94 5.85 10.66
C HIS A 371 3.54 5.63 12.12
N LEU A 372 2.76 4.59 12.42
CA LEU A 372 2.19 4.30 13.74
C LEU A 372 2.83 3.05 14.37
N LYS A 373 4.14 3.12 14.65
CA LYS A 373 4.99 2.00 15.10
C LYS A 373 4.81 1.54 16.58
N SER A 374 3.59 1.59 17.12
CA SER A 374 3.32 1.02 18.46
C SER A 374 1.83 0.66 18.59
N PRO A 375 1.44 -0.28 19.47
CA PRO A 375 0.05 -0.71 19.58
C PRO A 375 -0.89 0.46 19.90
N VAL A 376 -0.49 1.31 20.86
CA VAL A 376 -1.24 2.50 21.27
C VAL A 376 -1.38 3.51 20.14
N ARG A 377 -0.28 3.84 19.43
CA ARG A 377 -0.35 4.79 18.29
C ARG A 377 -1.22 4.25 17.16
N MET A 378 -1.13 2.96 16.86
CA MET A 378 -1.95 2.32 15.83
C MET A 378 -3.43 2.38 16.21
N MET A 379 -3.79 2.03 17.45
CA MET A 379 -5.16 2.08 17.94
C MET A 379 -5.72 3.51 17.98
N ASN A 380 -4.92 4.49 18.41
CA ASN A 380 -5.33 5.90 18.37
C ASN A 380 -5.58 6.38 16.94
N GLY A 381 -4.74 5.97 15.97
CA GLY A 381 -4.98 6.27 14.55
C GLY A 381 -6.27 5.64 14.03
N LEU A 382 -6.54 4.38 14.39
CA LEU A 382 -7.80 3.72 14.05
C LEU A 382 -9.01 4.41 14.70
N PHE A 383 -8.90 4.84 15.96
CA PHE A 383 -9.97 5.57 16.63
C PHE A 383 -10.25 6.94 16.00
N GLN A 384 -9.23 7.66 15.53
CA GLN A 384 -9.42 8.90 14.78
C GLN A 384 -10.17 8.66 13.46
N LEU A 385 -9.82 7.59 12.72
CA LEU A 385 -10.54 7.20 11.50
C LEU A 385 -11.99 6.83 11.82
N TYR A 386 -12.20 6.10 12.92
CA TYR A 386 -13.52 5.71 13.39
C TYR A 386 -14.40 6.92 13.76
N GLU A 387 -13.88 7.84 14.56
CA GLU A 387 -14.59 9.06 14.97
C GLU A 387 -15.00 9.88 13.75
N PHE A 388 -14.06 10.11 12.81
CA PHE A 388 -14.36 10.79 11.55
C PHE A 388 -15.45 10.05 10.76
N GLY A 389 -15.35 8.71 10.66
CA GLY A 389 -16.32 7.88 9.95
C GLY A 389 -17.71 7.93 10.55
N MET A 390 -17.82 7.97 11.88
CA MET A 390 -19.09 8.11 12.58
C MET A 390 -19.71 9.49 12.42
N GLU A 391 -18.89 10.55 12.38
CA GLU A 391 -19.35 11.93 12.18
C GLU A 391 -19.80 12.21 10.75
N ASN A 392 -19.06 11.69 9.76
CA ASN A 392 -19.25 12.03 8.34
C ASN A 392 -20.02 10.95 7.55
N GLY A 393 -20.22 9.77 8.12
CA GLY A 393 -20.87 8.64 7.46
C GLY A 393 -19.97 7.87 6.48
N GLU A 394 -18.71 8.27 6.34
CA GLU A 394 -17.70 7.59 5.53
C GLU A 394 -16.29 7.74 6.12
N PHE A 395 -15.46 6.70 5.98
CA PHE A 395 -14.07 6.77 6.44
C PHE A 395 -13.23 7.64 5.50
N PRO A 396 -12.27 8.42 6.03
CA PRO A 396 -11.32 9.12 5.19
C PRO A 396 -10.19 8.17 4.77
N LYS A 397 -9.58 8.42 3.62
CA LYS A 397 -8.31 7.78 3.27
C LYS A 397 -7.20 8.35 4.15
N PRO A 398 -6.48 7.52 4.94
CA PRO A 398 -5.46 8.04 5.85
C PRO A 398 -4.32 8.69 5.05
N ARG A 399 -3.87 9.85 5.52
CA ARG A 399 -2.75 10.61 4.95
C ARG A 399 -1.73 10.91 6.03
N PHE A 400 -0.47 10.67 5.70
CA PHE A 400 0.66 10.97 6.58
C PHE A 400 1.59 11.96 5.88
N LEU A 401 2.05 12.95 6.63
CA LEU A 401 3.05 13.92 6.18
C LEU A 401 4.36 13.68 6.95
N GLY A 402 5.49 13.80 6.26
CA GLY A 402 6.82 13.53 6.82
C GLY A 402 7.25 12.08 6.64
N PRO A 403 8.48 11.73 7.06
CA PRO A 403 8.99 10.37 6.95
C PRO A 403 8.21 9.41 7.88
N PRO A 404 8.21 8.10 7.57
CA PRO A 404 7.83 7.06 8.52
C PRO A 404 8.49 7.27 9.88
N ALA A 405 7.81 6.89 10.97
CA ALA A 405 8.39 7.03 12.30
C ALA A 405 9.69 6.20 12.36
N GLY A 406 10.73 6.70 13.04
CA GLY A 406 11.97 5.94 13.30
C GLY A 406 11.69 4.69 14.10
#